data_AF-A0A316SK93-F1
#
_entry.id   AF-A0A316SK93-F1
#
_cell.length_a   1.000
_cell.length_b   1.000
_cell.length_c   1.000
_cell.angle_alpha   90.00
_cell.angle_beta   90.00
_cell.angle_gamma   90.00
#
_symmetry.space_group_name_H-M   'P 1'
#
loop_
_entity.id
_entity.type
_entity.pdbx_description
1 polymer ?
#
loop_
_entity_poly.entity_id
_entity_poly.type
_entity_poly.pdbx_seq_one_letter_code
_entity_poly.pdbx_strand_id
1 'polypeptide(L)'
;MDKKKVIARIEQLRIEKGISVYQLKENADISSTIYQWKKNATRDRNRTPSLRSIEKICDYLGVSLSYFFAFDEDTQTDVKNKELTEAIKKLNKDQIHVLELLIKEFNKN
;
A
#
# COMPACT_ATOMS: atom_id res chain seq x y z
N MET A 1 -4.13 14.64 9.57
CA MET A 1 -4.11 13.81 8.34
C MET A 1 -5.38 14.06 7.55
N ASP A 2 -5.27 14.41 6.28
CA ASP A 2 -6.42 14.73 5.42
C ASP A 2 -7.17 13.47 4.98
N LYS A 3 -8.47 13.36 5.34
CA LYS A 3 -9.33 12.23 4.98
C LYS A 3 -9.39 12.00 3.47
N LYS A 4 -9.47 13.09 2.69
CA LYS A 4 -9.62 13.01 1.24
C LYS A 4 -8.37 12.38 0.62
N LYS A 5 -7.19 12.79 1.08
CA LYS A 5 -5.91 12.21 0.64
C LYS A 5 -5.80 10.73 1.00
N VAL A 6 -6.18 10.35 2.22
CA VAL A 6 -6.16 8.93 2.67
C VAL A 6 -7.11 8.08 1.82
N ILE A 7 -8.34 8.54 1.59
CA ILE A 7 -9.33 7.80 0.78
C ILE A 7 -8.86 7.67 -0.66
N ALA A 8 -8.34 8.74 -1.26
CA ALA A 8 -7.80 8.70 -2.62
C ALA A 8 -6.63 7.71 -2.74
N ARG A 9 -5.74 7.69 -1.73
CA ARG A 9 -4.61 6.74 -1.68
C ARG A 9 -5.08 5.30 -1.58
N ILE A 10 -6.11 5.01 -0.79
CA ILE A 10 -6.69 3.66 -0.70
C ILE A 10 -7.25 3.20 -2.05
N GLU A 11 -7.96 4.07 -2.78
CA GLU A 11 -8.50 3.70 -4.09
C GLU A 11 -7.38 3.50 -5.14
N GLN A 12 -6.34 4.32 -5.10
CA GLN A 12 -5.16 4.14 -5.95
C GLN A 12 -4.50 2.78 -5.71
N LEU A 13 -4.22 2.45 -4.43
CA LEU A 13 -3.58 1.20 -4.04
C LEU A 13 -4.46 -0.02 -4.34
N ARG A 14 -5.78 0.11 -4.16
CA ARG A 14 -6.75 -0.93 -4.54
C ARG A 14 -6.59 -1.28 -6.03
N ILE A 15 -6.51 -0.27 -6.90
CA ILE A 15 -6.34 -0.45 -8.35
C ILE A 15 -4.97 -1.04 -8.64
N GLU A 16 -3.89 -0.51 -8.05
CA GLU A 16 -2.52 -1.01 -8.22
C GLU A 16 -2.40 -2.50 -7.88
N LYS A 17 -3.14 -2.96 -6.85
CA LYS A 17 -3.14 -4.34 -6.38
C LYS A 17 -4.17 -5.25 -7.05
N GLY A 18 -4.95 -4.73 -8.01
CA GLY A 18 -5.98 -5.51 -8.70
C GLY A 18 -7.15 -5.94 -7.80
N ILE A 19 -7.34 -5.30 -6.65
CA ILE A 19 -8.42 -5.62 -5.71
C ILE A 19 -9.71 -4.96 -6.21
N SER A 20 -10.79 -5.72 -6.40
CA SER A 20 -12.07 -5.14 -6.80
C SER A 20 -12.74 -4.35 -5.66
N VAL A 21 -13.65 -3.44 -6.03
CA VAL A 21 -14.49 -2.74 -5.04
C VAL A 21 -15.34 -3.74 -4.24
N TYR A 22 -15.75 -4.84 -4.86
CA TYR A 22 -16.51 -5.91 -4.21
C TYR A 22 -15.68 -6.59 -3.11
N GLN A 23 -14.47 -7.04 -3.44
CA GLN A 23 -13.56 -7.66 -2.45
C GLN A 23 -13.29 -6.74 -1.26
N LEU A 24 -13.04 -5.44 -1.51
CA LEU A 24 -12.86 -4.46 -0.43
C LEU A 24 -14.11 -4.33 0.46
N LYS A 25 -15.31 -4.45 -0.11
CA LYS A 25 -16.58 -4.37 0.63
C LYS A 25 -16.86 -5.60 1.48
N GLU A 26 -16.47 -6.79 1.02
CA GLU A 26 -16.64 -8.04 1.77
C GLU A 26 -15.89 -8.04 3.10
N ASN A 27 -14.79 -7.29 3.19
CA ASN A 27 -14.12 -7.05 4.47
C ASN A 27 -14.88 -6.01 5.30
N ALA A 28 -15.78 -6.47 6.17
CA ALA A 28 -16.68 -5.62 6.95
C ALA A 28 -15.96 -4.60 7.88
N ASP A 29 -14.80 -4.95 8.45
CA ASP A 29 -14.02 -4.05 9.32
C ASP A 29 -13.42 -2.90 8.52
N ILE A 30 -12.84 -3.20 7.36
CA ILE A 30 -12.22 -2.21 6.47
C ILE A 30 -13.27 -1.36 5.77
N SER A 31 -14.32 -1.99 5.23
CA SER A 31 -15.36 -1.31 4.47
C SER A 31 -16.14 -0.33 5.34
N SER A 32 -16.47 -0.72 6.58
CA SER A 32 -17.13 0.16 7.55
C SER A 32 -16.24 1.34 7.97
N THR A 33 -14.95 1.09 8.17
CA THR A 33 -13.95 2.12 8.50
C THR A 33 -13.82 3.16 7.38
N ILE A 34 -13.65 2.72 6.13
CA ILE A 34 -13.54 3.61 4.96
C ILE A 34 -14.85 4.36 4.74
N TYR A 35 -16.00 3.69 4.89
CA TYR A 35 -17.31 4.31 4.75
C TYR A 35 -17.51 5.45 5.76
N GLN A 36 -17.09 5.26 7.01
CA GLN A 36 -17.16 6.29 8.05
C GLN A 36 -16.30 7.53 7.70
N TRP A 37 -15.17 7.36 7.01
CA TRP A 37 -14.37 8.50 6.55
C TRP A 37 -14.96 9.20 5.31
N LYS A 38 -15.65 8.45 4.45
CA LYS A 38 -16.38 9.00 3.28
C LYS A 38 -17.59 9.82 3.70
N LYS A 39 -18.27 9.46 4.81
CA LYS A 39 -19.49 10.14 5.27
C LYS A 39 -19.18 11.41 6.06
N ASN A 40 -19.59 12.56 5.53
CA ASN A 40 -19.54 13.85 6.23
C ASN A 40 -20.72 14.06 7.21
N ALA A 41 -21.11 13.01 7.95
CA ALA A 41 -22.16 13.13 8.95
C ALA A 41 -21.70 14.09 10.06
N THR A 42 -22.61 14.93 10.57
CA THR A 42 -22.33 15.92 11.62
C THR A 42 -21.62 15.32 12.84
N ARG A 43 -21.93 14.07 13.19
CA ARG A 43 -21.31 13.34 14.32
C ARG A 43 -19.87 12.87 14.04
N ASP A 44 -19.52 12.62 12.78
CA ASP A 44 -18.22 12.04 12.36
C ASP A 44 -17.33 13.03 11.60
N ARG A 45 -17.76 14.30 11.49
CA ARG A 45 -17.06 15.35 10.73
C ARG A 45 -15.59 15.50 11.17
N ASN A 46 -15.33 15.40 12.47
CA ASN A 46 -13.98 15.55 13.03
C ASN A 46 -13.20 14.24 13.15
N ARG A 47 -13.81 13.09 12.84
CA ARG A 47 -13.16 11.78 12.99
C ARG A 47 -12.09 11.56 11.93
N THR A 48 -10.82 11.67 12.32
CA THR A 48 -9.68 11.47 11.42
C THR A 48 -9.31 9.98 11.34
N PRO A 49 -8.70 9.53 10.23
CA PRO A 49 -8.16 8.19 10.14
C PRO A 49 -7.05 8.05 11.20
N SER A 50 -7.10 6.98 12.00
CA SER A 50 -6.02 6.65 12.93
C SER A 50 -4.93 5.87 12.20
N LEU A 51 -3.69 5.94 12.69
CA LEU A 51 -2.59 5.14 12.14
C LEU A 51 -2.93 3.64 12.17
N ARG A 52 -3.46 3.16 13.29
CA ARG A 52 -3.91 1.77 13.47
C ARG A 52 -4.95 1.33 12.43
N SER A 53 -5.89 2.21 12.09
CA SER A 53 -6.88 1.91 11.06
C SER A 53 -6.25 1.84 9.67
N ILE A 54 -5.24 2.68 9.40
CA ILE A 54 -4.49 2.66 8.14
C ILE A 54 -3.63 1.40 8.04
N GLU A 55 -2.96 1.00 9.11
CA GLU A 55 -2.16 -0.24 9.17
C GLU A 55 -3.01 -1.46 8.76
N LYS A 56 -4.20 -1.63 9.36
CA LYS A 56 -5.13 -2.70 8.95
C LYS A 56 -5.46 -2.69 7.46
N ILE A 57 -5.60 -1.51 6.87
CA ILE A 57 -5.88 -1.36 5.44
C ILE A 57 -4.63 -1.68 4.62
N CYS A 58 -3.44 -1.27 5.07
CA CYS A 58 -2.17 -1.61 4.44
C CYS A 58 -1.95 -3.13 4.43
N ASP A 59 -2.22 -3.81 5.54
CA ASP A 59 -2.12 -5.27 5.68
C ASP A 59 -3.03 -5.97 4.66
N TYR A 60 -4.28 -5.52 4.55
CA TYR A 60 -5.23 -6.05 3.57
C TYR A 60 -4.82 -5.79 2.12
N LEU A 61 -4.27 -4.61 1.83
CA LEU A 61 -3.80 -4.25 0.49
C LEU A 61 -2.42 -4.84 0.15
N GLY A 62 -1.73 -5.47 1.11
CA GLY A 62 -0.38 -6.01 0.91
C GLY A 62 0.64 -4.93 0.58
N VAL A 63 0.61 -3.81 1.30
CA VAL A 63 1.59 -2.72 1.21
C VAL A 63 2.14 -2.35 2.58
N SER A 64 3.34 -1.80 2.60
CA SER A 64 3.89 -1.21 3.83
C SER A 64 3.21 0.13 4.14
N LEU A 65 3.31 0.54 5.40
CA LEU A 65 2.86 1.85 5.85
C LEU A 65 3.69 2.98 5.22
N SER A 66 5.00 2.77 5.01
CA SER A 66 5.87 3.70 4.29
C SER A 66 5.40 3.92 2.87
N TYR A 67 5.06 2.84 2.15
CA TYR A 67 4.56 2.94 0.79
C TYR A 67 3.17 3.58 0.76
N PHE A 68 2.32 3.33 1.75
CA PHE A 68 1.02 4.00 1.87
C PHE A 68 1.17 5.53 1.89
N PHE A 69 2.12 6.05 2.66
CA PHE A 69 2.35 7.50 2.80
C PHE A 69 3.23 8.13 1.72
N ALA A 70 3.72 7.35 0.76
CA ALA A 70 4.40 7.88 -0.42
C ALA A 70 3.36 8.35 -1.46
N PHE A 71 3.09 9.65 -1.53
CA PHE A 71 2.01 10.20 -2.36
C PHE A 71 2.44 10.51 -3.80
N ASP A 72 3.68 10.94 -4.00
CA ASP A 72 4.30 11.17 -5.31
C ASP A 72 5.06 9.93 -5.82
N GLU A 73 5.29 9.89 -7.13
CA GLU A 73 5.88 8.75 -7.84
C GLU A 73 7.36 8.54 -7.49
N ASP A 74 8.12 9.63 -7.32
CA ASP A 74 9.53 9.56 -6.94
C ASP A 74 9.68 8.91 -5.56
N THR A 75 8.92 9.39 -4.57
CA THR A 75 8.92 8.80 -3.23
C THR A 75 8.43 7.36 -3.23
N GLN A 76 7.44 7.01 -4.06
CA GLN A 76 6.96 5.63 -4.20
C GLN A 76 8.07 4.71 -4.74
N THR A 77 8.81 5.18 -5.72
CA THR A 77 9.94 4.46 -6.32
C THR A 77 11.06 4.27 -5.31
N ASP A 78 11.43 5.32 -4.58
CA ASP A 78 12.45 5.26 -3.54
C ASP A 78 12.08 4.28 -2.42
N VAL A 79 10.83 4.29 -1.96
CA VAL A 79 10.35 3.34 -0.95
C VAL A 79 10.40 1.91 -1.47
N LYS A 80 9.92 1.64 -2.70
CA LYS A 80 9.99 0.31 -3.31
C LYS A 80 11.43 -0.18 -3.46
N ASN A 81 12.34 0.67 -3.93
CA ASN A 81 13.75 0.34 -4.09
C ASN A 81 14.41 0.00 -2.75
N LYS A 82 14.09 0.77 -1.70
CA LYS A 82 14.58 0.51 -0.35
C LYS A 82 14.05 -0.82 0.19
N GLU A 83 12.75 -1.07 0.06
CA GLU A 83 12.13 -2.32 0.51
C GLU A 83 12.71 -3.54 -0.22
N LEU A 84 12.92 -3.44 -1.53
CA LEU A 84 13.56 -4.47 -2.33
C LEU A 84 15.00 -4.72 -1.87
N THR A 85 15.77 -3.65 -1.65
CA THR A 85 17.15 -3.76 -1.17
C THR A 85 17.22 -4.46 0.18
N GLU A 86 16.33 -4.12 1.11
CA GLU A 86 16.25 -4.79 2.42
C GLU A 86 15.80 -6.25 2.32
N ALA A 87 14.97 -6.61 1.34
CA ALA A 87 14.60 -7.99 1.07
C ALA A 87 15.81 -8.78 0.51
N ILE A 88 16.56 -8.20 -0.42
CA ILE A 88 17.75 -8.82 -1.03
C ILE A 88 18.81 -9.14 0.04
N LYS A 89 19.02 -8.25 1.03
CA LYS A 89 19.96 -8.46 2.13
C LYS A 89 19.69 -9.72 2.97
N LYS A 90 18.47 -10.27 2.92
CA LYS A 90 18.06 -11.47 3.67
C LYS A 90 18.23 -12.77 2.89
N LEU A 91 18.58 -12.68 1.61
CA LEU A 91 18.74 -13.84 0.73
C LEU A 91 20.09 -14.50 0.94
N ASN A 92 20.15 -15.82 0.70
CA ASN A 92 21.41 -16.56 0.67
C ASN A 92 22.12 -16.44 -0.69
N LYS A 93 23.34 -16.97 -0.79
CA LYS A 93 24.18 -16.88 -2.00
C LYS A 93 23.48 -17.44 -3.25
N ASP A 94 22.82 -18.58 -3.13
CA ASP A 94 22.17 -19.24 -4.28
C ASP A 94 20.95 -18.44 -4.75
N GLN A 95 20.17 -17.90 -3.82
CA GLN A 95 19.03 -17.03 -4.12
C GLN A 95 19.46 -15.71 -4.77
N ILE A 96 20.54 -15.11 -4.29
CA ILE A 96 21.14 -13.92 -4.92
C ILE A 96 21.59 -14.24 -6.34
N HIS A 97 22.24 -15.39 -6.55
CA HIS A 97 22.70 -15.79 -7.87
C HIS A 97 21.54 -15.92 -8.88
N VAL A 98 20.41 -16.51 -8.48
CA VAL A 98 19.20 -16.57 -9.31
C VAL A 98 18.70 -15.16 -9.67
N LEU A 99 18.68 -14.24 -8.70
CA LEU A 99 18.28 -12.85 -8.94
C LEU A 99 19.23 -12.14 -9.92
N GLU A 100 20.53 -12.33 -9.80
CA GLU A 100 21.53 -11.78 -10.73
C GLU A 100 21.31 -12.28 -12.16
N LEU A 101 21.02 -13.57 -12.34
CA LEU A 101 20.71 -14.14 -13.65
C LEU A 101 19.46 -13.47 -14.25
N LEU A 102 18.41 -13.30 -13.46
CA LEU A 102 17.18 -12.64 -13.91
C LEU A 102 17.42 -11.19 -14.37
N ILE A 103 18.17 -10.42 -13.58
CA ILE A 103 18.52 -9.02 -13.92
C ILE A 103 19.34 -8.96 -15.21
N LYS A 104 20.30 -9.89 -15.38
CA LYS A 104 21.10 -9.97 -16.61
C LYS A 104 20.22 -10.24 -17.84
N GLU A 105 19.19 -11.09 -17.72
CA GLU A 105 18.27 -11.33 -18.84
C GLU A 105 17.43 -10.09 -19.18
N PHE A 106 16.98 -9.31 -18.19
CA PHE A 106 16.25 -8.06 -18.46
C PHE A 106 17.13 -6.99 -19.13
N ASN A 107 18.42 -6.92 -18.81
CA ASN A 107 19.34 -5.92 -19.38
C ASN A 107 19.89 -6.29 -20.78
N LYS A 108 19.61 -7.50 -21.28
CA LYS A 108 20.01 -7.93 -22.64
C LYS A 108 19.02 -7.47 -23.71
N ASN A 109 17.80 -7.10 -23.31
CA ASN A 109 16.75 -6.56 -24.16
C ASN A 109 16.73 -5.03 -24.06
#